data_AF-A0A485CII8-F1
#
_entry.id   AF-A0A485CII8-F1
#
_cell.length_a   1.000
_cell.length_b   1.000
_cell.length_c   1.000
_cell.angle_alpha   90.00
_cell.angle_beta   90.00
_cell.angle_gamma   90.00
#
_symmetry.space_group_name_H-M   'P 1'
#
loop_
_entity.id
_entity.type
_entity.pdbx_description
1 polymer ?
#
loop_
_entity_poly.entity_id
_entity_poly.type
_entity_poly.pdbx_seq_one_letter_code
_entity_poly.pdbx_strand_id
1 'polypeptide(L)' 'MSHAYALLSQGFVEDGKVECPLHEAVFDVKTGQCLHGPGGRSLNRYPVRVFDNQIQITFIEESVA' A
#
# COMPACT_ATOMS: atom_id res chain seq x y z
N MET A 1 10.06 4.37 -7.96
CA MET A 1 9.04 5.28 -7.41
C MET A 1 7.69 4.61 -7.59
N SER A 2 7.17 3.94 -6.55
CA SER A 2 6.04 2.98 -6.67
C SER A 2 4.66 3.63 -6.91
N HIS A 3 4.52 4.95 -6.73
CA HIS A 3 3.24 5.65 -6.90
C HIS A 3 3.35 7.16 -7.17
N ALA A 4 4.51 7.62 -7.64
CA ALA A 4 4.74 9.00 -8.14
C ALA A 4 4.06 10.13 -7.32
N TYR A 5 4.38 10.25 -6.03
CA TYR A 5 3.85 11.26 -5.09
C TYR A 5 2.33 11.26 -4.84
N ALA A 6 1.56 10.36 -5.46
CA ALA A 6 0.14 10.23 -5.13
C ALA A 6 -0.06 9.54 -3.78
N LEU A 7 -1.10 9.93 -3.05
CA LEU A 7 -1.49 9.28 -1.79
C LEU A 7 -2.50 8.18 -2.08
N LEU A 8 -2.13 6.92 -1.83
CA LEU A 8 -3.04 5.78 -1.98
C LEU A 8 -4.27 5.89 -1.06
N SER A 9 -4.16 6.62 0.05
CA SER A 9 -5.29 6.91 0.94
C SER A 9 -6.38 7.78 0.32
N GLN A 10 -6.10 8.43 -0.83
CA GLN A 10 -7.07 9.18 -1.62
C GLN A 10 -7.63 8.35 -2.80
N GLY A 11 -7.19 7.11 -2.92
CA GLY A 11 -7.65 6.15 -3.92
C GLY A 11 -8.92 5.42 -3.52
N PHE A 12 -9.19 4.31 -4.21
CA PHE A 12 -10.35 3.46 -3.97
C PHE A 12 -9.93 2.11 -3.43
N VAL A 13 -10.69 1.54 -2.49
CA VAL A 13 -10.42 0.24 -1.88
C VAL A 13 -11.59 -0.70 -2.12
N GLU A 14 -11.33 -1.82 -2.80
CA GLU A 14 -12.33 -2.83 -3.12
C GLU A 14 -11.69 -4.23 -3.14
N ASP A 15 -12.38 -5.23 -2.59
CA ASP A 15 -11.97 -6.64 -2.61
C ASP A 15 -10.50 -6.90 -2.25
N GLY A 16 -10.02 -6.26 -1.18
CA GLY A 16 -8.65 -6.41 -0.68
C GLY A 16 -7.58 -5.73 -1.54
N LYS A 17 -7.98 -4.88 -2.48
CA LYS A 17 -7.10 -4.13 -3.38
C LYS A 17 -7.27 -2.63 -3.15
N VAL A 18 -6.22 -1.87 -3.42
CA VAL A 18 -6.25 -0.41 -3.44
C VAL A 18 -5.81 0.09 -4.80
N GLU A 19 -6.56 1.04 -5.36
CA GLU A 19 -6.30 1.67 -6.65
C GLU A 19 -5.74 3.08 -6.47
N CYS A 20 -4.70 3.39 -7.25
CA CYS A 20 -4.10 4.71 -7.40
C CYS A 20 -5.12 5.73 -7.96
N PRO A 21 -5.36 6.87 -7.30
CA PRO A 21 -6.26 7.88 -7.82
C PRO A 21 -5.70 8.65 -9.04
N LEU A 22 -4.42 8.48 -9.37
CA LEU A 22 -3.74 9.25 -10.42
C LEU A 22 -3.57 8.49 -11.74
N HIS A 23 -3.17 7.22 -11.67
CA HIS A 23 -2.83 6.39 -12.84
C HIS A 23 -3.37 4.96 -12.73
N GLU A 24 -4.35 4.74 -11.84
CA GLU A 24 -5.13 3.49 -11.76
C GLU A 24 -4.30 2.22 -11.50
N ALA A 25 -3.07 2.38 -10.98
CA ALA A 25 -2.26 1.27 -10.50
C ALA A 25 -2.95 0.57 -9.32
N VAL A 26 -3.01 -0.76 -9.35
CA VAL A 26 -3.72 -1.58 -8.37
C VAL A 26 -2.72 -2.39 -7.55
N PHE A 27 -2.91 -2.38 -6.23
CA PHE A 27 -2.07 -3.10 -5.28
C PHE A 27 -2.90 -3.99 -4.38
N ASP A 28 -2.39 -5.18 -4.07
CA ASP A 28 -2.98 -6.04 -3.06
C ASP A 28 -2.64 -5.50 -1.65
N VAL A 29 -3.65 -5.20 -0.83
CA VAL A 29 -3.48 -4.55 0.48
C VAL A 29 -2.77 -5.46 1.49
N LYS A 30 -2.91 -6.79 1.36
CA LYS A 30 -2.32 -7.76 2.31
C LYS A 30 -0.84 -8.02 2.04
N THR A 31 -0.47 -8.10 0.77
CA THR A 31 0.86 -8.50 0.30
C THR A 31 1.71 -7.31 -0.13
N GLY A 32 1.08 -6.16 -0.41
CA GLY A 32 1.73 -4.98 -0.98
C GLY A 32 2.06 -5.16 -2.46
N GLN A 33 1.73 -6.31 -3.07
CA GLN A 33 2.09 -6.61 -4.44
C GLN A 33 1.42 -5.64 -5.41
N CYS A 34 2.20 -5.09 -6.34
CA CYS A 34 1.65 -4.39 -7.50
C CYS A 34 1.02 -5.43 -8.44
N LEU A 35 -0.30 -5.36 -8.63
CA LEU A 35 -1.07 -6.26 -9.48
C LEU A 35 -1.17 -5.74 -10.91
N HIS A 36 -1.25 -4.41 -11.05
CA HIS A 36 -1.39 -3.74 -12.33
C HIS A 36 -0.89 -2.28 -12.22
N GLY A 37 -0.44 -1.70 -13.34
CA GLY A 37 -0.12 -0.28 -13.45
C GLY A 37 1.36 0.06 -13.67
N PRO A 38 1.66 1.33 -13.99
CA PRO A 38 2.99 1.78 -14.36
C PRO A 38 3.97 1.67 -13.18
N GLY A 39 5.17 1.15 -13.46
CA GLY A 39 6.28 1.13 -12.51
C GLY A 39 6.42 -0.13 -11.65
N GLY A 40 5.43 -1.02 -11.62
CA GLY A 40 5.52 -2.44 -11.19
C GLY A 40 6.11 -2.76 -9.81
N ARG A 41 6.52 -1.76 -9.02
CA ARG A 41 7.15 -1.94 -7.72
C ARG A 41 6.07 -2.10 -6.65
N SER A 42 6.15 -3.20 -5.91
CA SER A 42 5.34 -3.45 -4.73
C SER A 42 5.55 -2.41 -3.63
N LEU A 43 4.54 -2.24 -2.79
CA LEU A 43 4.52 -1.36 -1.63
C LEU A 43 5.24 -2.01 -0.44
N ASN A 44 5.85 -1.16 0.40
CA ASN A 44 6.28 -1.56 1.72
C ASN A 44 5.07 -1.91 2.58
N ARG A 45 5.24 -2.88 3.48
CA ARG A 45 4.20 -3.31 4.42
C ARG A 45 4.62 -3.04 5.84
N TYR A 46 3.66 -2.62 6.65
CA TYR A 46 3.83 -2.45 8.08
C TYR A 46 3.04 -3.56 8.78
N PRO A 47 3.69 -4.37 9.63
CA PRO A 47 2.97 -5.30 10.49
C PRO A 47 1.89 -4.57 11.28
N VAL A 48 0.67 -5.10 11.26
CA VAL A 48 -0.50 -4.52 11.93
C VAL A 48 -1.09 -5.53 12.90
N ARG A 49 -1.54 -5.05 14.07
CA ARG A 49 -2.29 -5.85 15.04
C ARG A 49 -3.44 -5.04 15.63
N VAL A 50 -4.47 -5.75 16.09
CA VAL A 50 -5.52 -5.18 16.95
C VAL A 50 -5.22 -5.61 18.39
N PHE A 51 -5.00 -4.65 19.28
CA PHE A 51 -4.75 -4.91 20.69
C PHE A 51 -5.46 -3.85 21.53
N ASP A 52 -6.23 -4.28 22.53
CA ASP A 52 -6.96 -3.39 23.44
C ASP A 52 -7.80 -2.33 22.71
N ASN A 53 -8.63 -2.80 21.76
CA ASN A 53 -9.49 -1.96 20.91
C ASN A 53 -8.76 -0.86 20.11
N GLN A 54 -7.46 -1.02 19.88
CA GLN A 54 -6.62 -0.12 19.09
C GLN A 54 -5.94 -0.87 17.94
N ILE A 55 -5.84 -0.20 16.78
CA ILE A 55 -5.04 -0.66 15.64
C ILE A 55 -3.62 -0.13 15.82
N GLN A 56 -2.64 -1.03 15.89
CA GLN A 56 -1.24 -0.71 16.08
C GLN A 56 -0.41 -1.16 14.89
N ILE A 57 0.53 -0.32 14.45
CA ILE A 57 1.48 -0.64 13.39
C ILE A 57 2.91 -0.67 13.95
N THR A 58 3.75 -1.52 13.38
CA THR A 58 5.19 -1.48 13.62
C THR A 58 5.87 -0.71 12.49
N PHE A 59 6.54 0.39 12.83
CA PHE A 59 7.43 1.07 11.89
C PHE A 59 8.65 0.18 11.63
N ILE A 60 8.94 -0.05 10.36
CA ILE A 60 10.17 -0.69 9.91
C ILE A 60 11.03 0.38 9.24
N GLU A 61 12.34 0.36 9.49
CA GLU A 61 13.26 1.28 8.80
C GLU A 61 13.19 1.03 7.30
N GLU A 62 13.10 2.13 6.54
CA GLU A 62 12.98 2.07 5.09
C GLU A 62 14.36 1.75 4.49
N SER A 63 14.57 0.48 4.12
CA SER A 63 15.67 0.08 3.25
C SER A 63 15.42 0.65 1.85
N VAL A 64 15.94 1.85 1.59
CA VAL A 64 15.92 2.44 0.25
C VAL A 64 16.95 1.69 -0.60
N ALA A 65 16.46 0.80 -1.47
CA ALA A 65 17.22 0.22 -2.57
C ALA A 65 16.92 0.95 -3.90
#